data_AF-A0A1A3THP1-F1
#
_entry.id   AF-A0A1A3THP1-F1
#
_cell.length_a   1.000
_cell.length_b   1.000
_cell.length_c   1.000
_cell.angle_alpha   90.00
_cell.angle_beta   90.00
_cell.angle_gamma   90.00
#
_symmetry.space_group_name_H-M   'P 1'
#
loop_
_entity.id
_entity.type
_entity.pdbx_description
1 polymer ?
#
loop_
_entity_poly.entity_id
_entity_poly.type
_entity_poly.pdbx_seq_one_letter_code
_entity_poly.pdbx_strand_id
1 'polypeptide(L)'
;ALPRWGSHRLIPVMVAGYVAAGATVGLAGSAAALFGALALWGLFQGALDVAMNTQAGTVERLAKTPIMARFHGMWSVGALAGALIGAACVSVGVGLTAQLTALGLVVLIVVEPLTHRLIPDGADPAASSAPGRRAWLTPAVAILAAVSFASFLCEGAATDWSANYLRNVVGAGPSVAALSYAAYTCAMVITRFGAPGLQARVSTRRLLPALALVAVVGMSVTLVAATAWVSVLGFAALGLGVALLVPTAFSAAYSANGAGSAIAIVAATGWLGYLLGPPLIGHLSGRVGLAAALVTIPVMMAIVGIAIRCTPAFDKADEFHRDVVTPAA
;
A
#
# COMPACT_ATOMS: atom_id res chain seq x y z
N ALA A 1 -13.66 -13.49 11.06
CA ALA A 1 -14.86 -12.62 10.90
C ALA A 1 -15.28 -12.54 9.44
N LEU A 2 -14.37 -12.20 8.52
CA LEU A 2 -14.67 -12.00 7.10
C LEU A 2 -15.43 -13.15 6.41
N PRO A 3 -15.02 -14.44 6.51
CA PRO A 3 -15.78 -15.53 5.87
C PRO A 3 -17.18 -15.76 6.44
N ARG A 4 -17.45 -15.26 7.66
CA ARG A 4 -18.74 -15.44 8.35
C ARG A 4 -19.71 -14.29 8.09
N TRP A 5 -19.21 -13.06 8.05
CA TRP A 5 -20.03 -11.85 8.02
C TRP A 5 -19.97 -11.09 6.69
N GLY A 6 -18.97 -11.37 5.85
CA GLY A 6 -18.71 -10.64 4.63
C GLY A 6 -18.10 -9.24 4.88
N SER A 7 -17.48 -8.68 3.86
CA SER A 7 -16.83 -7.37 3.94
C SER A 7 -17.85 -6.24 4.13
N HIS A 8 -18.98 -6.28 3.43
CA HIS A 8 -20.05 -5.26 3.50
C HIS A 8 -20.60 -5.02 4.91
N ARG A 9 -20.63 -6.04 5.79
CA ARG A 9 -21.07 -5.88 7.19
C ARG A 9 -19.94 -5.52 8.14
N LEU A 10 -18.71 -5.91 7.81
CA LEU A 10 -17.55 -5.63 8.66
C LEU A 10 -17.08 -4.19 8.53
N ILE A 11 -17.07 -3.64 7.33
CA ILE A 11 -16.54 -2.30 7.05
C ILE A 11 -17.18 -1.22 7.95
N PRO A 12 -18.52 -1.11 8.08
CA PRO A 12 -19.12 -0.08 8.93
C PRO A 12 -18.63 -0.15 10.39
N VAL A 13 -18.58 -1.36 10.96
CA VAL A 13 -18.11 -1.59 12.34
C VAL A 13 -16.62 -1.25 12.49
N MET A 14 -15.81 -1.65 11.51
CA MET A 14 -14.36 -1.36 11.54
C MET A 14 -14.06 0.12 11.34
N VAL A 15 -14.84 0.84 10.52
CA VAL A 15 -14.73 2.30 10.37
C VAL A 15 -15.04 3.01 11.68
N ALA A 16 -16.15 2.65 12.33
CA ALA A 16 -16.53 3.24 13.61
C ALA A 16 -15.47 2.98 14.69
N GLY A 17 -14.97 1.74 14.77
CA GLY A 17 -13.89 1.36 15.67
C GLY A 17 -12.56 2.07 15.38
N TYR A 18 -12.20 2.22 14.10
CA TYR A 18 -11.00 2.94 13.67
C TYR A 18 -11.03 4.41 14.10
N VAL A 19 -12.17 5.08 13.90
CA VAL A 19 -12.37 6.48 14.33
C VAL A 19 -12.28 6.60 15.85
N ALA A 20 -12.99 5.75 16.59
CA ALA A 20 -13.00 5.78 18.05
C ALA A 20 -11.60 5.51 18.62
N ALA A 21 -10.89 4.51 18.09
CA ALA A 21 -9.53 4.18 18.51
C ALA A 21 -8.54 5.30 18.15
N GLY A 22 -8.65 5.90 16.96
CA GLY A 22 -7.78 7.01 16.55
C GLY A 22 -7.85 8.20 17.51
N ALA A 23 -9.05 8.56 17.98
CA ALA A 23 -9.21 9.65 18.94
C ALA A 23 -8.45 9.41 20.27
N THR A 24 -8.25 8.15 20.67
CA THR A 24 -7.52 7.81 21.90
C THR A 24 -6.02 8.11 21.82
N VAL A 25 -5.43 8.19 20.63
CA VAL A 25 -3.99 8.45 20.44
C VAL A 25 -3.60 9.83 20.98
N GLY A 26 -4.43 10.84 20.73
CA GLY A 26 -4.18 12.20 21.24
C GLY A 26 -4.36 12.34 22.76
N LEU A 27 -5.03 11.37 23.41
CA LEU A 27 -5.28 11.37 24.85
C LEU A 27 -4.17 10.65 25.65
N ALA A 28 -3.18 10.09 24.98
CA ALA A 28 -2.12 9.32 25.62
C ALA A 28 -1.19 10.22 26.46
N GLY A 29 -1.27 10.09 27.79
CA GLY A 29 -0.39 10.79 28.74
C GLY A 29 0.91 10.05 29.09
N SER A 30 1.14 8.86 28.55
CA SER A 30 2.35 8.06 28.79
C SER A 30 2.72 7.20 27.58
N ALA A 31 3.96 6.73 27.51
CA ALA A 31 4.42 5.86 26.43
C ALA A 31 3.62 4.55 26.35
N ALA A 32 3.27 3.97 27.51
CA ALA A 32 2.45 2.76 27.57
C ALA A 32 1.02 3.02 27.05
N ALA A 33 0.42 4.15 27.41
CA ALA A 33 -0.90 4.55 26.91
C ALA A 33 -0.86 4.80 25.39
N LEU A 34 0.20 5.45 24.89
CA LEU A 34 0.39 5.71 23.47
C LEU A 34 0.53 4.40 22.69
N PHE A 35 1.34 3.45 23.19
CA PHE A 35 1.48 2.14 22.57
C PHE A 35 0.15 1.38 22.53
N GLY A 36 -0.60 1.37 23.64
CA GLY A 36 -1.93 0.75 23.69
C GLY A 36 -2.92 1.38 22.70
N ALA A 37 -2.96 2.71 22.61
CA ALA A 37 -3.80 3.45 21.68
C ALA A 37 -3.44 3.15 20.21
N LEU A 38 -2.15 3.18 19.87
CA LEU A 38 -1.67 2.85 18.52
C LEU A 38 -1.91 1.38 18.17
N ALA A 39 -1.76 0.45 19.11
CA ALA A 39 -2.05 -0.96 18.89
C ALA A 39 -3.54 -1.21 18.63
N LEU A 40 -4.42 -0.53 19.39
CA LEU A 40 -5.87 -0.59 19.17
C LEU A 40 -6.26 0.02 17.81
N TRP A 41 -5.68 1.17 17.48
CA TRP A 41 -5.93 1.83 16.20
C TRP A 41 -5.44 0.98 15.02
N GLY A 42 -4.25 0.38 15.15
CA GLY A 42 -3.67 -0.56 14.20
C GLY A 42 -4.50 -1.85 14.03
N LEU A 43 -5.12 -2.36 15.09
CA LEU A 43 -6.04 -3.51 15.02
C LEU A 43 -7.22 -3.20 14.09
N PHE A 44 -7.89 -2.06 14.30
CA PHE A 44 -9.00 -1.64 13.44
C PHE A 44 -8.53 -1.32 12.03
N GLN A 45 -7.38 -0.68 11.88
CA GLN A 45 -6.77 -0.41 10.57
C GLN A 45 -6.57 -1.70 9.78
N GLY A 46 -5.93 -2.71 10.37
CA GLY A 46 -5.66 -3.98 9.69
C GLY A 46 -6.94 -4.75 9.34
N ALA A 47 -7.92 -4.77 10.26
CA ALA A 47 -9.21 -5.41 9.99
C ALA A 47 -10.00 -4.69 8.89
N LEU A 48 -10.00 -3.36 8.92
CA LEU A 48 -10.63 -2.52 7.91
C LEU A 48 -9.95 -2.68 6.55
N ASP A 49 -8.62 -2.72 6.51
CA ASP A 49 -7.81 -2.91 5.30
C ASP A 49 -8.15 -4.23 4.57
N VAL A 50 -8.19 -5.34 5.31
CA VAL A 50 -8.55 -6.65 4.75
C VAL A 50 -10.01 -6.65 4.23
N ALA A 51 -10.94 -6.06 4.99
CA ALA A 51 -12.34 -6.00 4.59
C ALA A 51 -12.54 -5.10 3.36
N MET A 52 -11.98 -3.89 3.35
CA MET A 52 -12.12 -2.95 2.24
C MET A 52 -11.49 -3.48 0.95
N ASN A 53 -10.36 -4.18 1.03
CA ASN A 53 -9.71 -4.74 -0.16
C ASN A 53 -10.46 -5.96 -0.70
N THR A 54 -11.09 -6.74 0.18
CA THR A 54 -12.01 -7.79 -0.25
C THR A 54 -13.18 -7.17 -1.01
N GLN A 55 -13.76 -6.10 -0.47
CA GLN A 55 -14.88 -5.41 -1.10
C GLN A 55 -14.50 -4.75 -2.42
N ALA A 56 -13.32 -4.13 -2.48
CA ALA A 56 -12.75 -3.60 -3.72
C ALA A 56 -12.58 -4.68 -4.78
N GLY A 57 -12.17 -5.89 -4.39
CA GLY A 57 -12.09 -7.05 -5.28
C GLY A 57 -13.47 -7.49 -5.79
N THR A 58 -14.48 -7.53 -4.91
CA THR A 58 -15.87 -7.82 -5.31
C THR A 58 -16.38 -6.79 -6.33
N VAL A 59 -16.19 -5.48 -6.07
CA VAL A 59 -16.59 -4.41 -6.99
C VAL A 59 -15.81 -4.50 -8.30
N GLU A 60 -14.50 -4.75 -8.27
CA GLU A 60 -13.66 -4.90 -9.45
C GLU A 60 -14.16 -6.03 -10.36
N ARG A 61 -14.47 -7.19 -9.79
CA ARG A 61 -14.98 -8.35 -10.55
C ARG A 61 -16.35 -8.07 -11.14
N LEU A 62 -17.26 -7.44 -10.39
CA LEU A 62 -18.59 -7.09 -10.88
C LEU A 62 -18.57 -5.99 -11.95
N ALA A 63 -17.71 -4.99 -11.78
CA ALA A 63 -17.52 -3.92 -12.75
C ALA A 63 -16.79 -4.38 -14.01
N LYS A 64 -16.21 -5.60 -14.01
CA LYS A 64 -15.39 -6.13 -15.09
C LYS A 64 -14.41 -5.07 -15.59
N THR A 65 -13.71 -4.41 -14.66
CA THR A 65 -12.79 -3.30 -14.96
C THR A 65 -11.68 -3.30 -13.91
N PRO A 66 -10.38 -3.20 -14.27
CA PRO A 66 -9.26 -3.23 -13.32
C PRO A 66 -9.17 -1.95 -12.47
N ILE A 67 -10.09 -1.78 -11.52
CA ILE A 67 -10.24 -0.57 -10.71
C ILE A 67 -9.48 -0.61 -9.38
N MET A 68 -8.92 -1.76 -8.97
CA MET A 68 -8.21 -1.91 -7.68
C MET A 68 -7.09 -0.88 -7.51
N ALA A 69 -6.36 -0.60 -8.59
CA ALA A 69 -5.31 0.42 -8.59
C ALA A 69 -5.85 1.83 -8.32
N ARG A 70 -7.07 2.17 -8.77
CA ARG A 70 -7.70 3.48 -8.50
C ARG A 70 -8.12 3.61 -7.04
N PHE A 71 -8.60 2.53 -6.40
CA PHE A 71 -8.85 2.54 -4.95
C PHE A 71 -7.57 2.80 -4.16
N HIS A 72 -6.46 2.17 -4.54
CA HIS A 72 -5.14 2.48 -3.97
C HIS A 72 -4.63 3.88 -4.36
N GLY A 73 -5.10 4.44 -5.48
CA GLY A 73 -4.86 5.83 -5.85
C GLY A 73 -5.44 6.80 -4.81
N MET A 74 -6.65 6.53 -4.31
CA MET A 74 -7.27 7.31 -3.23
C MET A 74 -6.51 7.23 -1.91
N TRP A 75 -5.86 6.10 -1.61
CA TRP A 75 -4.93 6.00 -0.47
C TRP A 75 -3.80 7.01 -0.58
N SER A 76 -3.14 7.07 -1.75
CA SER A 76 -2.04 8.02 -1.99
C SER A 76 -2.49 9.47 -1.94
N VAL A 77 -3.68 9.79 -2.48
CA VAL A 77 -4.29 11.12 -2.38
C VAL A 77 -4.55 11.48 -0.92
N GLY A 78 -5.10 10.54 -0.14
CA GLY A 78 -5.35 10.71 1.29
C GLY A 78 -4.08 10.94 2.09
N ALA A 79 -3.00 10.21 1.80
CA ALA A 79 -1.70 10.39 2.45
C ALA A 79 -1.13 11.80 2.21
N LEU A 80 -1.16 12.28 0.97
CA LEU A 80 -0.72 13.63 0.62
C LEU A 80 -1.58 14.71 1.28
N ALA A 81 -2.91 14.58 1.19
CA ALA A 81 -3.85 15.52 1.81
C ALA A 81 -3.69 15.54 3.34
N GLY A 82 -3.56 14.38 3.97
CA GLY A 82 -3.35 14.24 5.41
C GLY A 82 -2.05 14.88 5.88
N ALA A 83 -0.95 14.70 5.14
CA ALA A 83 0.33 15.35 5.45
C ALA A 83 0.22 16.89 5.39
N LEU A 84 -0.47 17.43 4.37
CA LEU A 84 -0.68 18.87 4.23
C LEU A 84 -1.59 19.45 5.32
N ILE A 85 -2.70 18.78 5.61
CA ILE A 85 -3.64 19.18 6.67
C ILE A 85 -2.93 19.13 8.03
N GLY A 86 -2.21 18.05 8.33
CA GLY A 86 -1.45 17.91 9.57
C GLY A 86 -0.39 18.99 9.74
N ALA A 87 0.38 19.29 8.69
CA ALA A 87 1.37 20.36 8.72
C ALA A 87 0.73 21.75 8.97
N ALA A 88 -0.41 22.04 8.33
CA ALA A 88 -1.16 23.27 8.55
C ALA A 88 -1.74 23.36 9.96
N CYS A 89 -2.28 22.26 10.50
CA CYS A 89 -2.79 22.22 11.88
C CYS A 89 -1.67 22.46 12.90
N VAL A 90 -0.49 21.85 12.70
CA VAL A 90 0.68 22.07 13.56
C VAL A 90 1.15 23.53 13.50
N SER A 91 1.14 24.18 12.33
CA SER A 91 1.61 25.56 12.19
C SER A 91 0.73 26.59 12.91
N VAL A 92 -0.55 26.27 13.14
CA VAL A 92 -1.50 27.11 13.90
C VAL A 92 -1.77 26.58 15.32
N GLY A 93 -1.00 25.58 15.78
CA GLY A 93 -1.07 25.07 17.17
C GLY A 93 -2.28 24.18 17.48
N VAL A 94 -2.93 23.59 16.48
CA VAL A 94 -4.03 22.63 16.69
C VAL A 94 -3.46 21.29 17.15
N GLY A 95 -3.81 20.88 18.37
CA GLY A 95 -3.33 19.62 18.97
C GLY A 95 -3.84 18.36 18.28
N LEU A 96 -3.09 17.26 18.41
CA LEU A 96 -3.37 15.97 17.75
C LEU A 96 -4.78 15.43 18.04
N THR A 97 -5.24 15.52 19.29
CA THR A 97 -6.59 15.07 19.69
C THR A 97 -7.67 15.77 18.89
N ALA A 98 -7.56 17.09 18.71
CA ALA A 98 -8.51 17.87 17.94
C ALA A 98 -8.48 17.47 16.47
N GLN A 99 -7.28 17.27 15.90
CA GLN A 99 -7.12 16.81 14.52
C GLN A 99 -7.81 15.46 14.28
N LEU A 100 -7.48 14.44 15.09
CA LEU A 100 -8.00 13.08 14.94
C LEU A 100 -9.51 13.00 15.24
N THR A 101 -10.00 13.78 16.21
CA THR A 101 -11.44 13.83 16.52
C THR A 101 -12.21 14.48 15.39
N ALA A 102 -11.76 15.63 14.87
CA ALA A 102 -12.43 16.32 13.77
C ALA A 102 -12.46 15.48 12.48
N LEU A 103 -11.31 14.89 12.10
CA LEU A 103 -11.24 13.98 10.95
C LEU A 103 -12.10 12.73 11.16
N GLY A 104 -12.10 12.18 12.37
CA GLY A 104 -12.94 11.06 12.76
C GLY A 104 -14.43 11.34 12.58
N LEU A 105 -14.89 12.51 13.04
CA LEU A 105 -16.27 12.96 12.84
C LEU A 105 -16.60 13.13 11.37
N VAL A 106 -15.70 13.67 10.55
CA VAL A 106 -15.91 13.77 9.10
C VAL A 106 -16.07 12.37 8.48
N VAL A 107 -15.25 11.40 8.88
CA VAL A 107 -15.37 10.01 8.41
C VAL A 107 -16.72 9.41 8.82
N LEU A 108 -17.16 9.62 10.07
CA LEU A 108 -18.47 9.12 10.52
C LEU A 108 -19.65 9.80 9.83
N ILE A 109 -19.55 11.09 9.51
CA ILE A 109 -20.66 11.83 8.88
C ILE A 109 -20.73 11.55 7.37
N VAL A 110 -19.58 11.40 6.71
CA VAL A 110 -19.50 11.32 5.25
C VAL A 110 -19.31 9.90 4.75
N VAL A 111 -18.39 9.13 5.34
CA VAL A 111 -18.00 7.81 4.84
C VAL A 111 -18.92 6.73 5.37
N GLU A 112 -19.23 6.73 6.67
CA GLU A 112 -20.05 5.68 7.29
C GLU A 112 -21.41 5.48 6.58
N PRO A 113 -22.18 6.52 6.21
CA PRO A 113 -23.45 6.33 5.51
C PRO A 113 -23.30 5.63 4.15
N LEU A 114 -22.17 5.85 3.48
CA LEU A 114 -21.86 5.23 2.19
C LEU A 114 -21.52 3.75 2.34
N THR A 115 -21.03 3.32 3.51
CA THR A 115 -20.70 1.91 3.78
C THR A 115 -21.94 1.01 3.83
N HIS A 116 -23.13 1.56 4.08
CA HIS A 116 -24.40 0.79 4.05
C HIS A 116 -24.83 0.37 2.65
N ARG A 117 -24.23 0.97 1.60
CA ARG A 117 -24.49 0.62 0.19
C ARG A 117 -23.49 -0.37 -0.39
N LEU A 118 -22.65 -0.95 0.47
CA LEU A 118 -21.70 -1.97 0.08
C LEU A 118 -22.41 -3.26 -0.30
N ILE A 119 -21.99 -3.83 -1.42
CA ILE A 119 -22.56 -5.05 -2.01
C ILE A 119 -22.07 -6.31 -1.30
N PRO A 120 -22.87 -7.39 -1.24
CA PRO A 120 -22.42 -8.67 -0.70
C PRO A 120 -21.23 -9.24 -1.47
N ASP A 121 -20.28 -9.84 -0.74
CA ASP A 121 -19.11 -10.50 -1.31
C ASP A 121 -19.58 -11.63 -2.26
N GLY A 122 -19.06 -11.66 -3.48
CA GLY A 122 -19.48 -12.65 -4.50
C GLY A 122 -18.92 -14.06 -4.30
N ALA A 123 -18.08 -14.29 -3.28
CA ALA A 123 -17.52 -15.60 -2.97
C ALA A 123 -18.46 -16.36 -2.02
N ASP A 124 -18.97 -17.50 -2.50
CA ASP A 124 -19.90 -18.34 -1.75
C ASP A 124 -19.31 -18.73 -0.38
N PRO A 125 -19.97 -18.42 0.76
CA PRO A 125 -19.53 -18.84 2.09
C PRO A 125 -19.30 -20.36 2.17
N ALA A 126 -19.99 -21.15 1.35
CA ALA A 126 -19.84 -22.61 1.27
C ALA A 126 -18.51 -23.07 0.64
N ALA A 127 -17.82 -22.24 -0.16
CA ALA A 127 -16.48 -22.59 -0.67
C ALA A 127 -15.39 -22.51 0.42
N SER A 128 -15.72 -21.97 1.60
CA SER A 128 -14.82 -21.87 2.75
C SER A 128 -14.85 -23.08 3.70
N SER A 129 -15.70 -24.09 3.43
CA SER A 129 -15.86 -25.29 4.29
C SER A 129 -15.00 -26.49 3.89
N ALA A 130 -14.02 -26.36 2.99
CA ALA A 130 -13.08 -27.44 2.70
C ALA A 130 -12.07 -27.62 3.87
N PRO A 131 -11.94 -28.81 4.51
CA PRO A 131 -11.26 -28.98 5.80
C PRO A 131 -9.72 -29.04 5.75
N GLY A 132 -9.07 -28.45 4.75
CA GLY A 132 -7.61 -28.41 4.65
C GLY A 132 -7.04 -27.21 5.39
N ARG A 133 -6.46 -27.40 6.58
CA ARG A 133 -5.88 -26.36 7.47
C ARG A 133 -4.87 -25.37 6.83
N ARG A 134 -4.53 -25.50 5.54
CA ARG A 134 -3.56 -24.67 4.79
C ARG A 134 -3.90 -24.44 3.30
N ALA A 135 -5.11 -24.72 2.83
CA ALA A 135 -5.45 -24.61 1.38
C ALA A 135 -5.22 -23.20 0.77
N TRP A 136 -5.11 -22.19 1.62
CA TRP A 136 -4.86 -20.79 1.29
C TRP A 136 -3.35 -20.41 1.20
N LEU A 137 -2.44 -21.21 1.77
CA LEU A 137 -0.98 -21.01 1.68
C LEU A 137 -0.42 -21.73 0.45
N THR A 138 -0.82 -21.26 -0.73
CA THR A 138 -0.22 -21.74 -1.97
C THR A 138 1.11 -21.03 -2.24
N PRO A 139 2.02 -21.63 -3.03
CA PRO A 139 3.23 -20.93 -3.49
C PRO A 139 2.93 -19.59 -4.17
N ALA A 140 1.80 -19.50 -4.89
CA ALA A 140 1.35 -18.24 -5.50
C ALA A 140 1.06 -17.18 -4.44
N VAL A 141 0.27 -17.50 -3.41
CA VAL A 141 -0.05 -16.56 -2.32
C VAL A 141 1.20 -16.13 -1.55
N ALA A 142 2.15 -17.06 -1.33
CA ALA A 142 3.43 -16.73 -0.69
C ALA A 142 4.24 -15.70 -1.51
N ILE A 143 4.24 -15.83 -2.85
CA ILE A 143 4.90 -14.88 -3.74
C ILE A 143 4.18 -13.52 -3.73
N LEU A 144 2.84 -13.50 -3.78
CA LEU A 144 2.06 -12.25 -3.68
C LEU A 144 2.34 -11.52 -2.36
N ALA A 145 2.42 -12.27 -1.26
CA ALA A 145 2.75 -11.75 0.06
C ALA A 145 4.19 -11.20 0.13
N ALA A 146 5.17 -11.91 -0.44
CA ALA A 146 6.56 -11.47 -0.52
C ALA A 146 6.74 -10.20 -1.38
N VAL A 147 6.03 -10.11 -2.51
CA VAL A 147 6.02 -8.90 -3.35
C VAL A 147 5.40 -7.73 -2.59
N SER A 148 4.32 -7.97 -1.84
CA SER A 148 3.66 -6.91 -1.05
C SER A 148 4.54 -6.45 0.11
N PHE A 149 5.24 -7.36 0.79
CA PHE A 149 6.26 -7.02 1.78
C PHE A 149 7.36 -6.13 1.19
N ALA A 150 7.90 -6.52 0.03
CA ALA A 150 8.96 -5.79 -0.64
C ALA A 150 8.49 -4.39 -1.08
N SER A 151 7.28 -4.29 -1.64
CA SER A 151 6.67 -3.01 -2.01
C SER A 151 6.54 -2.12 -0.78
N PHE A 152 5.85 -2.57 0.27
CA PHE A 152 5.61 -1.77 1.46
C PHE A 152 6.89 -1.43 2.23
N LEU A 153 7.92 -2.28 2.20
CA LEU A 153 9.25 -1.93 2.71
C LEU A 153 9.86 -0.76 1.92
N CYS A 154 9.78 -0.78 0.59
CA CYS A 154 10.25 0.31 -0.25
C CYS A 154 9.41 1.58 -0.06
N GLU A 155 8.09 1.45 0.14
CA GLU A 155 7.18 2.57 0.41
C GLU A 155 7.48 3.23 1.77
N GLY A 156 7.68 2.43 2.83
CA GLY A 156 8.14 2.92 4.13
C GLY A 156 9.50 3.60 4.01
N ALA A 157 10.44 2.98 3.29
CA ALA A 157 11.75 3.56 3.06
C ALA A 157 11.70 4.92 2.35
N ALA A 158 10.85 5.07 1.34
CA ALA A 158 10.62 6.34 0.67
C ALA A 158 9.99 7.38 1.60
N THR A 159 9.05 6.96 2.44
CA THR A 159 8.35 7.85 3.39
C THR A 159 9.30 8.43 4.43
N ASP A 160 10.13 7.58 5.05
CA ASP A 160 10.97 7.99 6.17
C ASP A 160 12.35 8.52 5.76
N TRP A 161 12.93 7.97 4.68
CA TRP A 161 14.33 8.22 4.35
C TRP A 161 14.57 9.12 3.15
N SER A 162 13.57 9.43 2.32
CA SER A 162 13.79 10.22 1.10
C SER A 162 14.26 11.65 1.39
N ALA A 163 13.50 12.40 2.19
CA ALA A 163 13.89 13.75 2.59
C ALA A 163 15.16 13.75 3.46
N ASN A 164 15.32 12.72 4.31
CA ASN A 164 16.49 12.55 5.16
C ASN A 164 17.76 12.33 4.33
N TYR A 165 17.70 11.51 3.29
CA TYR A 165 18.81 11.29 2.35
C TYR A 165 19.19 12.57 1.61
N LEU A 166 18.21 13.31 1.09
CA LEU A 166 18.48 14.58 0.41
C LEU A 166 19.12 15.61 1.36
N ARG A 167 18.69 15.70 2.62
CA ARG A 167 19.31 16.63 3.58
C ARG A 167 20.69 16.18 4.02
N ASN A 168 20.81 14.94 4.51
CA ASN A 168 21.95 14.52 5.32
C ASN A 168 23.05 13.83 4.51
N VAL A 169 22.75 13.36 3.30
CA VAL A 169 23.75 12.76 2.41
C VAL A 169 24.05 13.70 1.24
N VAL A 170 23.01 14.19 0.56
CA VAL A 170 23.18 15.07 -0.61
C VAL A 170 23.47 16.53 -0.24
N GLY A 171 23.13 16.96 0.99
CA GLY A 171 23.32 18.34 1.43
C GLY A 171 22.30 19.34 0.83
N ALA A 172 21.14 18.86 0.37
CA ALA A 172 20.10 19.69 -0.21
C ALA A 172 19.33 20.48 0.85
N GLY A 173 18.89 21.68 0.48
CA GLY A 173 18.05 22.51 1.35
C GLY A 173 16.68 21.87 1.66
N PRO A 174 16.01 22.31 2.74
CA PRO A 174 14.72 21.78 3.20
C PRO A 174 13.66 21.60 2.11
N SER A 175 13.49 22.60 1.25
CA SER A 175 12.47 22.60 0.21
C SER A 175 12.72 21.52 -0.84
N VAL A 176 13.97 21.36 -1.27
CA VAL A 176 14.34 20.34 -2.27
C VAL A 176 14.27 18.94 -1.65
N ALA A 177 14.65 18.80 -0.38
CA ALA A 177 14.48 17.55 0.35
C ALA A 177 13.01 17.12 0.46
N ALA A 178 12.07 18.04 0.68
CA ALA A 178 10.65 17.73 0.70
C ALA A 178 10.11 17.31 -0.68
N LEU A 179 10.71 17.80 -1.78
CA LEU A 179 10.29 17.45 -3.13
C LEU A 179 10.53 15.97 -3.48
N SER A 180 11.46 15.26 -2.84
CA SER A 180 11.67 13.84 -3.13
C SER A 180 10.46 12.99 -2.75
N TYR A 181 9.92 13.18 -1.54
CA TYR A 181 8.70 12.50 -1.08
C TYR A 181 7.48 12.92 -1.91
N ALA A 182 7.36 14.21 -2.23
CA ALA A 182 6.27 14.72 -3.06
C ALA A 182 6.31 14.11 -4.46
N ALA A 183 7.49 14.06 -5.10
CA ALA A 183 7.65 13.48 -6.43
C ALA A 183 7.38 11.97 -6.44
N TYR A 184 7.85 11.24 -5.42
CA TYR A 184 7.52 9.83 -5.20
C TYR A 184 6.01 9.60 -5.12
N THR A 185 5.31 10.35 -4.27
CA THR A 185 3.88 10.18 -4.04
C THR A 185 3.05 10.59 -5.26
N CYS A 186 3.40 11.70 -5.92
CA CYS A 186 2.75 12.14 -7.16
C CYS A 186 2.91 11.11 -8.29
N ALA A 187 4.12 10.58 -8.48
CA ALA A 187 4.38 9.53 -9.46
C ALA A 187 3.51 8.30 -9.20
N MET A 188 3.42 7.86 -7.94
CA MET A 188 2.58 6.74 -7.53
C MET A 188 1.09 7.01 -7.85
N VAL A 189 0.57 8.19 -7.52
CA VAL A 189 -0.82 8.60 -7.84
C VAL A 189 -1.06 8.52 -9.35
N ILE A 190 -0.20 9.17 -10.15
CA ILE A 190 -0.34 9.21 -11.61
C ILE A 190 -0.37 7.80 -12.19
N THR A 191 0.54 6.91 -11.76
CA THR A 191 0.57 5.52 -12.24
C THR A 191 -0.67 4.74 -11.82
N ARG A 192 -1.15 4.91 -10.58
CA ARG A 192 -2.34 4.21 -10.06
C ARG A 192 -3.63 4.60 -10.79
N PHE A 193 -3.82 5.89 -11.08
CA PHE A 193 -4.97 6.35 -11.85
C PHE A 193 -4.88 6.01 -13.34
N GLY A 194 -3.66 5.98 -13.90
CA GLY A 194 -3.37 5.55 -15.27
C GLY A 194 -3.38 4.02 -15.47
N ALA A 195 -3.44 3.24 -14.39
CA ALA A 195 -3.31 1.79 -14.41
C ALA A 195 -4.27 1.08 -15.38
N PRO A 196 -5.58 1.44 -15.46
CA PRO A 196 -6.48 0.76 -16.39
C PRO A 196 -6.04 0.87 -17.85
N GLY A 197 -5.53 2.04 -18.26
CA GLY A 197 -5.02 2.23 -19.62
C GLY A 197 -3.72 1.46 -19.89
N LEU A 198 -2.85 1.35 -18.88
CA LEU A 198 -1.61 0.58 -18.97
C LEU A 198 -1.88 -0.92 -19.03
N GLN A 199 -2.70 -1.43 -18.13
CA GLN A 199 -3.08 -2.84 -18.02
C GLN A 199 -3.93 -3.32 -19.21
N ALA A 200 -4.65 -2.41 -19.87
CA ALA A 200 -5.34 -2.72 -21.12
C ALA A 200 -4.40 -2.95 -22.31
N ARG A 201 -3.19 -2.40 -22.27
CA ARG A 201 -2.24 -2.44 -23.40
C ARG A 201 -1.07 -3.38 -23.17
N VAL A 202 -0.71 -3.62 -21.91
CA VAL A 202 0.48 -4.37 -21.51
C VAL A 202 0.09 -5.35 -20.41
N SER A 203 0.42 -6.62 -20.60
CA SER A 203 0.21 -7.61 -19.55
C SER A 203 1.02 -7.28 -18.30
N THR A 204 0.44 -7.51 -17.13
CA THR A 204 1.04 -7.45 -15.78
C THR A 204 2.41 -8.13 -15.75
N ARG A 205 2.56 -9.30 -16.37
CA ARG A 205 3.83 -10.04 -16.43
C ARG A 205 4.95 -9.31 -17.19
N ARG A 206 4.64 -8.27 -17.98
CA ARG A 206 5.59 -7.37 -18.63
C ARG A 206 5.63 -6.01 -17.92
N LEU A 207 4.47 -5.48 -17.55
CA LEU A 207 4.29 -4.16 -16.96
C LEU A 207 4.98 -4.05 -15.60
N LEU A 208 4.72 -4.98 -14.67
CA LEU A 208 5.29 -4.88 -13.31
C LEU A 208 6.82 -5.01 -13.30
N PRO A 209 7.46 -5.97 -14.01
CA PRO A 209 8.92 -6.01 -14.07
C PRO A 209 9.54 -4.78 -14.74
N ALA A 210 8.87 -4.19 -15.75
CA ALA A 210 9.35 -2.96 -16.39
C ALA A 210 9.30 -1.76 -15.44
N LEU A 211 8.20 -1.60 -14.69
CA LEU A 211 8.09 -0.57 -13.65
C LEU A 211 9.11 -0.80 -12.53
N ALA A 212 9.31 -2.04 -12.10
CA ALA A 212 10.34 -2.38 -11.13
C ALA A 212 11.75 -2.00 -11.64
N LEU A 213 12.06 -2.26 -12.92
CA LEU A 213 13.31 -1.86 -13.53
C LEU A 213 13.50 -0.33 -13.54
N VAL A 214 12.44 0.44 -13.78
CA VAL A 214 12.48 1.92 -13.69
C VAL A 214 12.89 2.35 -12.28
N ALA A 215 12.34 1.74 -11.23
CA ALA A 215 12.76 2.01 -9.86
C ALA A 215 14.21 1.59 -9.58
N VAL A 216 14.64 0.41 -10.07
CA VAL A 216 16.02 -0.07 -9.93
C VAL A 216 17.00 0.93 -10.52
N VAL A 217 16.78 1.35 -11.77
CA VAL A 217 17.65 2.29 -12.48
C VAL A 217 17.62 3.66 -11.78
N GLY A 218 16.43 4.20 -11.51
CA GLY A 218 16.28 5.52 -10.89
C GLY A 218 16.95 5.63 -9.52
N MET A 219 16.77 4.61 -8.67
CA MET A 219 17.41 4.57 -7.36
C MET A 219 18.91 4.29 -7.43
N SER A 220 19.37 3.42 -8.33
CA SER A 220 20.81 3.18 -8.50
C SER A 220 21.54 4.44 -8.96
N VAL A 221 20.97 5.15 -9.95
CA VAL A 221 21.52 6.44 -10.43
C VAL A 221 21.51 7.49 -9.31
N THR A 222 20.46 7.52 -8.49
CA THR A 222 20.37 8.41 -7.31
C THR A 222 21.48 8.18 -6.30
N LEU A 223 21.76 6.91 -5.99
CA LEU A 223 22.75 6.53 -4.98
C LEU A 223 24.19 6.73 -5.48
N VAL A 224 24.43 6.61 -6.80
CA VAL A 224 25.76 6.86 -7.40
C VAL A 224 26.01 8.35 -7.63
N ALA A 225 25.04 9.08 -8.18
CA ALA A 225 25.23 10.48 -8.54
C ALA A 225 25.15 11.42 -7.33
N ALA A 226 24.31 11.08 -6.33
CA ALA A 226 24.14 11.85 -5.09
C ALA A 226 23.90 13.37 -5.30
N THR A 227 23.18 13.75 -6.37
CA THR A 227 22.79 15.15 -6.60
C THR A 227 21.30 15.37 -6.33
N ALA A 228 20.94 16.61 -5.97
CA ALA A 228 19.61 16.92 -5.46
C ALA A 228 18.47 16.55 -6.43
N TRP A 229 18.51 17.06 -7.67
CA TRP A 229 17.45 16.82 -8.65
C TRP A 229 17.43 15.39 -9.19
N VAL A 230 18.60 14.75 -9.34
CA VAL A 230 18.66 13.33 -9.71
C VAL A 230 17.98 12.48 -8.63
N SER A 231 18.19 12.82 -7.35
CA SER A 231 17.55 12.12 -6.24
C SER A 231 16.04 12.30 -6.22
N VAL A 232 15.54 13.51 -6.50
CA VAL A 232 14.09 13.75 -6.65
C VAL A 232 13.50 12.88 -7.76
N LEU A 233 14.17 12.82 -8.92
CA LEU A 233 13.73 11.99 -10.05
C LEU A 233 13.82 10.48 -9.76
N GLY A 234 14.83 10.04 -9.01
CA GLY A 234 14.94 8.64 -8.61
C GLY A 234 13.86 8.21 -7.63
N PHE A 235 13.51 9.05 -6.66
CA PHE A 235 12.36 8.79 -5.78
C PHE A 235 11.03 8.83 -6.55
N ALA A 236 10.88 9.70 -7.57
CA ALA A 236 9.75 9.63 -8.49
C ALA A 236 9.71 8.29 -9.24
N ALA A 237 10.85 7.83 -9.76
CA ALA A 237 10.97 6.54 -10.44
C ALA A 237 10.65 5.36 -9.51
N LEU A 238 11.04 5.44 -8.23
CA LEU A 238 10.62 4.48 -7.21
C LEU A 238 9.09 4.46 -7.08
N GLY A 239 8.45 5.63 -7.00
CA GLY A 239 7.00 5.78 -6.95
C GLY A 239 6.29 5.11 -8.12
N LEU A 240 6.78 5.32 -9.35
CA LEU A 240 6.30 4.61 -10.55
C LEU A 240 6.45 3.08 -10.40
N GLY A 241 7.59 2.63 -9.88
CA GLY A 241 7.94 1.22 -9.82
C GLY A 241 7.10 0.40 -8.84
N VAL A 242 6.81 0.95 -7.67
CA VAL A 242 6.03 0.25 -6.63
C VAL A 242 4.51 0.38 -6.84
N ALA A 243 4.07 1.39 -7.58
CA ALA A 243 2.67 1.83 -7.65
C ALA A 243 1.64 0.71 -7.86
N LEU A 244 1.95 -0.24 -8.74
CA LEU A 244 1.03 -1.29 -9.17
C LEU A 244 1.28 -2.66 -8.53
N LEU A 245 2.36 -2.83 -7.74
CA LEU A 245 2.71 -4.12 -7.15
C LEU A 245 1.60 -4.62 -6.24
N VAL A 246 1.26 -3.82 -5.24
CA VAL A 246 0.27 -4.14 -4.20
C VAL A 246 -1.14 -4.27 -4.78
N PRO A 247 -1.73 -3.28 -5.49
CA PRO A 247 -3.09 -3.42 -6.00
C PRO A 247 -3.25 -4.63 -6.93
N THR A 248 -2.23 -4.96 -7.73
CA THR A 248 -2.26 -6.15 -8.56
C THR A 248 -2.13 -7.44 -7.74
N ALA A 249 -1.29 -7.45 -6.69
CA ALA A 249 -1.18 -8.59 -5.79
C ALA A 249 -2.50 -8.87 -5.04
N PHE A 250 -3.21 -7.83 -4.60
CA PHE A 250 -4.54 -7.96 -4.02
C PHE A 250 -5.57 -8.48 -5.03
N SER A 251 -5.56 -7.98 -6.27
CA SER A 251 -6.43 -8.51 -7.33
C SER A 251 -6.14 -10.00 -7.61
N ALA A 252 -4.87 -10.39 -7.73
CA ALA A 252 -4.48 -11.78 -7.92
C ALA A 252 -4.89 -12.67 -6.73
N ALA A 253 -4.72 -12.18 -5.49
CA ALA A 253 -5.10 -12.88 -4.27
C ALA A 253 -6.62 -13.08 -4.17
N TYR A 254 -7.43 -12.13 -4.66
CA TYR A 254 -8.88 -12.28 -4.72
C TYR A 254 -9.31 -13.45 -5.62
N SER A 255 -8.51 -13.80 -6.62
CA SER A 255 -8.75 -14.94 -7.51
C SER A 255 -8.19 -16.28 -6.98
N ALA A 256 -7.66 -16.32 -5.74
CA ALA A 256 -7.14 -17.52 -5.10
C ALA A 256 -8.24 -18.30 -4.33
N ASN A 257 -8.02 -19.60 -4.11
CA ASN A 257 -8.87 -20.38 -3.22
C ASN A 257 -8.78 -19.81 -1.81
N GLY A 258 -9.93 -19.47 -1.21
CA GLY A 258 -9.96 -18.77 0.07
C GLY A 258 -9.49 -17.32 -0.04
N ALA A 259 -10.03 -16.56 -1.02
CA ALA A 259 -9.72 -15.17 -1.32
C ALA A 259 -9.53 -14.29 -0.07
N GLY A 260 -10.47 -14.32 0.89
CA GLY A 260 -10.36 -13.53 2.12
C GLY A 260 -9.12 -13.86 2.97
N SER A 261 -8.74 -15.13 3.05
CA SER A 261 -7.50 -15.54 3.74
C SER A 261 -6.26 -15.13 2.95
N ALA A 262 -6.26 -15.32 1.62
CA ALA A 262 -5.16 -14.91 0.75
C ALA A 262 -4.89 -13.40 0.86
N ILE A 263 -5.94 -12.59 0.77
CA ILE A 263 -5.89 -11.13 0.96
C ILE A 263 -5.37 -10.78 2.33
N ALA A 264 -5.84 -11.45 3.39
CA ALA A 264 -5.39 -11.19 4.76
C ALA A 264 -3.87 -11.42 4.92
N ILE A 265 -3.31 -12.47 4.32
CA ILE A 265 -1.86 -12.74 4.39
C ILE A 265 -1.08 -11.70 3.61
N VAL A 266 -1.55 -11.38 2.40
CA VAL A 266 -0.91 -10.40 1.52
C VAL A 266 -0.87 -9.04 2.22
N ALA A 267 -1.99 -8.62 2.80
CA ALA A 267 -2.09 -7.40 3.61
C ALA A 267 -1.17 -7.44 4.84
N ALA A 268 -1.28 -8.48 5.68
CA ALA A 268 -0.51 -8.60 6.92
C ALA A 268 1.00 -8.63 6.65
N THR A 269 1.44 -9.36 5.62
CA THR A 269 2.85 -9.44 5.24
C THR A 269 3.32 -8.14 4.62
N GLY A 270 2.48 -7.45 3.83
CA GLY A 270 2.75 -6.09 3.37
C GLY A 270 3.02 -5.16 4.55
N TRP A 271 2.08 -5.05 5.50
CA TRP A 271 2.22 -4.18 6.67
C TRP A 271 3.44 -4.51 7.52
N LEU A 272 3.81 -5.79 7.62
CA LEU A 272 5.07 -6.19 8.26
C LEU A 272 6.29 -5.57 7.55
N GLY A 273 6.28 -5.50 6.22
CA GLY A 273 7.31 -4.82 5.43
C GLY A 273 7.36 -3.31 5.70
N TYR A 274 6.20 -2.65 5.75
CA TYR A 274 6.11 -1.21 6.08
C TYR A 274 6.61 -0.93 7.50
N LEU A 275 6.24 -1.78 8.46
CA LEU A 275 6.61 -1.63 9.88
C LEU A 275 8.10 -1.89 10.13
N LEU A 276 8.67 -2.93 9.52
CA LEU A 276 10.05 -3.33 9.77
C LEU A 276 11.05 -2.59 8.88
N GLY A 277 10.65 -2.19 7.68
CA GLY A 277 11.54 -1.60 6.67
C GLY A 277 12.34 -0.39 7.19
N PRO A 278 11.68 0.69 7.64
CA PRO A 278 12.38 1.89 8.07
C PRO A 278 13.30 1.68 9.28
N PRO A 279 12.89 0.99 10.37
CA PRO A 279 13.80 0.70 11.48
C PRO A 279 15.02 -0.14 11.07
N LEU A 280 14.84 -1.14 10.20
CA LEU A 280 15.94 -1.97 9.72
C LEU A 280 16.93 -1.16 8.86
N ILE A 281 16.43 -0.29 7.98
CA ILE A 281 17.25 0.63 7.18
C ILE A 281 17.97 1.62 8.10
N GLY A 282 17.29 2.18 9.11
CA GLY A 282 17.89 3.09 10.08
C GLY A 282 19.02 2.43 10.86
N HIS A 283 18.80 1.21 11.37
CA HIS A 283 19.85 0.43 12.05
C HIS A 283 21.03 0.12 11.14
N LEU A 284 20.76 -0.28 9.89
CA LEU A 284 21.81 -0.53 8.90
C LEU A 284 22.59 0.75 8.58
N SER A 285 21.90 1.89 8.47
CA SER A 285 22.51 3.18 8.18
C SER A 285 23.52 3.63 9.24
N GLY A 286 23.32 3.27 10.51
CA GLY A 286 24.27 3.53 11.58
C GLY A 286 25.60 2.78 11.43
N ARG A 287 25.66 1.72 10.61
CA ARG A 287 26.86 0.89 10.39
C ARG A 287 27.55 1.20 9.08
N VAL A 288 26.78 1.39 8.00
CA VAL A 288 27.32 1.54 6.64
C VAL A 288 27.02 2.89 6.00
N GLY A 289 26.33 3.78 6.71
CA GLY A 289 25.82 5.04 6.17
C GLY A 289 24.48 4.87 5.45
N LEU A 290 23.71 5.96 5.36
CA LEU A 290 22.37 5.94 4.79
C LEU A 290 22.35 5.62 3.29
N ALA A 291 23.31 6.13 2.51
CA ALA A 291 23.40 5.84 1.08
C ALA A 291 23.54 4.33 0.82
N ALA A 292 24.45 3.67 1.55
CA ALA A 292 24.65 2.24 1.43
C ALA A 292 23.43 1.44 1.94
N ALA A 293 22.79 1.87 3.02
CA ALA A 293 21.56 1.24 3.51
C ALA A 293 20.41 1.32 2.50
N LEU A 294 20.30 2.43 1.74
CA LEU A 294 19.26 2.60 0.74
C LEU A 294 19.46 1.74 -0.53
N VAL A 295 20.61 1.09 -0.72
CA VAL A 295 20.82 0.07 -1.77
C VAL A 295 19.83 -1.10 -1.62
N THR A 296 19.28 -1.32 -0.42
CA THR A 296 18.20 -2.29 -0.21
C THR A 296 17.02 -2.06 -1.16
N ILE A 297 16.69 -0.80 -1.50
CA ILE A 297 15.56 -0.48 -2.39
C ILE A 297 15.74 -1.08 -3.80
N PRO A 298 16.78 -0.70 -4.60
CA PRO A 298 16.96 -1.26 -5.93
C PRO A 298 17.19 -2.78 -5.89
N VAL A 299 17.84 -3.33 -4.86
CA VAL A 299 17.99 -4.79 -4.71
C VAL A 299 16.62 -5.47 -4.57
N MET A 300 15.76 -4.97 -3.68
CA MET A 300 14.42 -5.53 -3.48
C MET A 300 13.57 -5.39 -4.75
N MET A 301 13.62 -4.25 -5.44
CA MET A 301 12.88 -4.05 -6.68
C MET A 301 13.36 -4.95 -7.81
N ALA A 302 14.67 -5.22 -7.91
CA ALA A 302 15.21 -6.17 -8.87
C ALA A 302 14.72 -7.60 -8.59
N ILE A 303 14.76 -8.03 -7.31
CA ILE A 303 14.24 -9.33 -6.88
C ILE A 303 12.75 -9.46 -7.23
N VAL A 304 11.95 -8.44 -6.93
CA VAL A 304 10.52 -8.42 -7.28
C VAL A 304 10.30 -8.54 -8.79
N GLY A 305 11.01 -7.75 -9.60
CA GLY A 305 10.90 -7.79 -11.05
C GLY A 305 11.23 -9.18 -11.63
N ILE A 306 12.30 -9.81 -11.14
CA ILE A 306 12.68 -11.17 -11.54
C ILE A 306 11.63 -12.20 -11.07
N ALA A 307 11.22 -12.12 -9.81
CA ALA A 307 10.24 -13.05 -9.22
C ALA A 307 8.92 -13.04 -10.00
N ILE A 308 8.39 -11.85 -10.34
CA ILE A 308 7.16 -11.69 -11.12
C ILE A 308 7.33 -12.27 -12.53
N ARG A 309 8.52 -12.13 -13.15
CA ARG A 309 8.77 -12.68 -14.49
C ARG A 309 8.75 -14.22 -14.51
N CYS A 310 9.26 -14.82 -13.44
CA CYS A 310 9.47 -16.26 -13.31
C CYS A 310 8.29 -17.03 -12.70
N THR A 311 7.24 -16.35 -12.24
CA THR A 311 6.10 -16.97 -11.55
C THR A 311 4.79 -16.83 -12.33
N PRO A 312 3.86 -17.80 -12.25
CA PRO A 312 2.50 -17.65 -12.72
C PRO A 312 1.57 -16.98 -11.70
N ALA A 313 2.07 -16.57 -10.52
CA ALA A 313 1.22 -16.05 -9.43
C ALA A 313 0.38 -14.81 -9.83
N PHE A 314 0.84 -14.05 -10.83
CA PHE A 314 0.15 -12.86 -11.36
C PHE A 314 -0.68 -13.15 -12.62
N ASP A 315 -0.61 -14.37 -13.18
CA ASP A 315 -1.29 -14.71 -14.44
C ASP A 315 -2.81 -14.59 -14.31
N LYS A 316 -3.39 -14.91 -13.14
CA LYS A 316 -4.83 -14.74 -12.88
C LYS A 316 -5.30 -13.28 -12.90
N ALA A 317 -4.46 -12.34 -12.45
CA ALA A 317 -4.77 -10.92 -12.59
C ALA A 317 -4.70 -10.51 -14.07
N ASP A 318 -3.74 -11.07 -14.82
CA ASP A 318 -3.59 -10.84 -16.26
C ASP A 318 -4.72 -11.41 -17.11
N GLU A 319 -5.23 -12.59 -16.79
CA GLU A 319 -6.42 -13.18 -17.41
C GLU A 319 -7.62 -12.25 -17.21
N PHE A 320 -7.90 -11.87 -15.96
CA PHE A 320 -8.98 -10.95 -15.65
C PHE A 320 -8.86 -9.61 -16.40
N HIS A 321 -7.66 -9.00 -16.43
CA HIS A 321 -7.46 -7.74 -17.14
C HIS A 321 -7.64 -7.86 -18.67
N ARG A 322 -7.27 -9.00 -19.26
CA ARG A 322 -7.46 -9.25 -20.70
C ARG A 322 -8.92 -9.51 -21.06
N ASP A 323 -9.62 -10.34 -20.30
CA ASP A 323 -11.03 -10.71 -20.56
C ASP A 323 -11.96 -9.49 -20.54
N VAL A 324 -11.58 -8.46 -19.78
CA VAL A 324 -12.28 -7.18 -19.71
C VAL A 324 -12.07 -6.32 -20.96
N VAL A 325 -10.86 -6.32 -21.53
CA VAL A 325 -10.45 -5.39 -22.59
C VAL A 325 -10.81 -5.94 -23.97
N THR A 326 -10.75 -7.25 -24.13
CA THR A 326 -11.22 -7.98 -25.30
C THR A 326 -12.26 -9.00 -24.84
N PRO A 327 -13.53 -8.60 -24.64
CA PRO A 327 -14.57 -9.59 -24.36
C PRO A 327 -14.60 -10.56 -25.54
N ALA A 328 -14.48 -11.86 -25.27
CA ALA A 328 -14.62 -12.89 -26.29
C ALA A 328 -15.93 -12.64 -27.06
N ALA A 329 -15.81 -12.45 -28.37
CA ALA A 329 -16.91 -12.13 -29.28
C ALA A 329 -17.87 -13.32 -29.44
#